data_AF-A0A845GUD3-F1
#
_entry.id   AF-A0A845GUD3-F1
#
_cell.length_a   1.000
_cell.length_b   1.000
_cell.length_c   1.000
_cell.angle_alpha   90.00
_cell.angle_beta   90.00
_cell.angle_gamma   90.00
#
_symmetry.space_group_name_H-M   'P 1'
#
loop_
_entity.id
_entity.type
_entity.pdbx_description
1 polymer ?
#
loop_
_entity_poly.entity_id
_entity_poly.type
_entity_poly.pdbx_seq_one_letter_code
_entity_poly.pdbx_strand_id
1 'polypeptide(L)' 'MPSRIIRISDIATTPTKTGILPVSPATIWRWVRNGKFPKPFKLGASVTGWYADDVDAFVAGCANSNSVGSV' A
#
# COMPACT_ATOMS: atom_id res chain seq x y z
N MET A 1 7.22 0.76 18.81
CA MET A 1 7.05 1.90 17.88
C MET A 1 5.74 1.65 17.13
N PRO A 2 4.90 2.67 16.87
CA PRO A 2 3.45 2.47 16.70
C PRO A 2 3.13 1.60 15.49
N SER A 3 2.64 0.39 15.72
CA SER A 3 2.13 -0.53 14.71
C SER A 3 0.84 0.05 14.12
N ARG A 4 0.98 1.05 13.25
CA ARG A 4 -0.13 1.67 12.54
C ARG A 4 -0.62 0.70 11.47
N ILE A 5 -1.90 0.38 11.56
CA ILE A 5 -2.62 -0.43 10.58
C ILE A 5 -3.15 0.51 9.51
N ILE A 6 -2.84 0.25 8.26
CA ILE A 6 -3.33 1.02 7.11
C ILE A 6 -4.25 0.18 6.25
N ARG A 7 -5.27 0.84 5.70
CA ARG A 7 -6.23 0.22 4.78
C ARG A 7 -5.83 0.51 3.34
N ILE A 8 -6.44 -0.21 2.42
CA ILE A 8 -6.19 -0.01 0.99
C ILE A 8 -6.43 1.43 0.53
N SER A 9 -7.39 2.13 1.13
CA SER A 9 -7.69 3.53 0.83
C SER A 9 -6.62 4.52 1.29
N ASP A 10 -5.72 4.13 2.19
CA ASP A 10 -4.57 4.94 2.59
C ASP A 10 -3.34 4.62 1.72
N ILE A 11 -3.28 3.40 1.15
CA ILE A 11 -2.19 2.97 0.27
C ILE A 11 -2.43 3.45 -1.17
N ALA A 12 -3.63 3.23 -1.70
CA ALA A 12 -4.00 3.57 -3.07
C ALA A 12 -4.45 5.02 -3.21
N THR A 13 -3.97 5.67 -4.27
CA THR A 13 -4.53 6.95 -4.70
C THR A 13 -5.87 6.71 -5.38
N THR A 14 -6.88 7.37 -4.85
CA THR A 14 -8.23 7.49 -5.43
C THR A 14 -8.35 8.91 -5.96
N PRO A 15 -9.14 9.22 -7.00
CA PRO A 15 -9.34 10.58 -7.51
C PRO A 15 -9.67 11.64 -6.43
N THR A 16 -10.20 11.20 -5.28
CA THR A 16 -10.56 12.06 -4.14
C THR A 16 -9.49 12.14 -3.04
N LYS A 17 -8.53 11.21 -2.99
CA LYS A 17 -7.53 11.12 -1.90
C LYS A 17 -6.19 10.62 -2.42
N THR A 18 -5.15 11.42 -2.20
CA THR A 18 -3.75 11.03 -2.44
C THR A 18 -3.35 9.95 -1.44
N GLY A 19 -3.05 8.76 -1.95
CA GLY A 19 -2.50 7.66 -1.16
C GLY A 19 -0.98 7.68 -1.19
N ILE A 20 -0.36 6.79 -0.41
CA ILE A 20 1.11 6.63 -0.38
C ILE A 20 1.66 6.27 -1.76
N LEU A 21 0.88 5.53 -2.57
CA LEU A 21 1.23 5.15 -3.92
C LEU A 21 0.21 5.73 -4.93
N PRO A 22 0.67 6.26 -6.08
CA PRO A 22 -0.18 6.72 -7.17
C PRO A 22 -0.75 5.55 -7.99
N VAL A 23 -1.26 4.51 -7.32
CA VAL A 23 -1.85 3.33 -7.94
C VAL A 23 -3.27 3.13 -7.46
N SER A 24 -4.14 2.65 -8.36
CA SER A 24 -5.51 2.33 -7.99
C SER A 24 -5.58 1.09 -7.06
N PRO A 25 -6.62 0.98 -6.22
CA PRO A 25 -6.81 -0.17 -5.32
C PRO A 25 -6.75 -1.54 -6.03
N ALA A 26 -7.24 -1.61 -7.26
CA ALA A 26 -7.21 -2.82 -8.08
C ALA A 26 -5.78 -3.31 -8.38
N THR A 27 -4.83 -2.39 -8.55
CA THR A 27 -3.42 -2.74 -8.78
C THR A 27 -2.78 -3.33 -7.53
N ILE A 28 -3.11 -2.82 -6.35
CA ILE A 28 -2.65 -3.39 -5.08
C ILE A 28 -3.17 -4.83 -4.93
N TRP A 29 -4.46 -5.08 -5.17
CA TRP A 29 -5.01 -6.44 -5.13
C TRP A 29 -4.35 -7.39 -6.14
N ARG A 30 -3.96 -6.87 -7.31
CA ARG A 30 -3.19 -7.66 -8.29
C ARG A 30 -1.80 -8.02 -7.77
N TRP A 31 -1.11 -7.10 -7.09
CA TRP A 31 0.19 -7.39 -6.47
C TRP A 31 0.09 -8.35 -5.29
N VAL A 32 -0.95 -8.23 -4.48
CA VAL A 32 -1.28 -9.18 -3.41
C VAL A 32 -1.50 -10.58 -4.01
N ARG A 33 -2.28 -10.69 -5.09
CA ARG A 33 -2.49 -11.96 -5.81
C ARG A 33 -1.19 -12.51 -6.41
N ASN A 34 -0.31 -11.64 -6.91
CA ASN A 34 1.00 -12.01 -7.45
C ASN A 34 2.06 -12.30 -6.37
N GLY A 35 1.73 -12.16 -5.08
CA GLY A 35 2.67 -12.37 -3.98
C GLY A 35 3.79 -11.32 -3.89
N LYS A 36 3.65 -10.18 -4.58
CA LYS A 36 4.63 -9.08 -4.55
C LYS A 36 4.39 -8.10 -3.40
N PHE A 37 3.15 -8.04 -2.91
CA PHE A 37 2.75 -7.11 -1.85
C PHE A 37 2.69 -7.85 -0.50
N PRO A 38 2.94 -7.16 0.64
CA PRO A 38 2.89 -7.79 1.95
C PRO A 38 1.55 -8.46 2.26
N LYS A 39 1.63 -9.49 3.10
CA LYS A 39 0.50 -10.38 3.38
C LYS A 39 -0.64 -9.58 4.01
N PRO A 40 -1.83 -9.57 3.39
CA PRO A 40 -3.00 -8.95 4.00
C PRO A 40 -3.36 -9.69 5.30
N PHE A 41 -3.56 -8.95 6.39
CA PHE A 41 -4.18 -9.52 7.58
C PHE A 41 -5.64 -9.08 7.66
N LYS A 42 -6.49 -9.97 8.17
CA LYS A 42 -7.90 -9.67 8.40
C LYS A 42 -8.03 -9.00 9.75
N LEU A 43 -8.50 -7.75 9.75
CA LEU A 43 -8.84 -7.01 10.96
C LEU A 43 -10.29 -7.29 11.41
N GLY A 44 -11.13 -7.82 10.51
CA GLY A 44 -12.51 -8.21 10.79
C GLY A 44 -13.15 -8.96 9.62
N ALA A 45 -14.48 -9.16 9.67
CA ALA A 45 -15.23 -9.99 8.71
C ALA A 45 -15.03 -9.56 7.24
N SER A 46 -14.90 -8.25 6.98
CA SER A 46 -14.71 -7.71 5.61
C SER A 46 -13.57 -6.70 5.52
N VAL A 47 -12.77 -6.53 6.58
CA VAL A 47 -11.72 -5.50 6.63
C VAL A 47 -10.36 -6.17 6.54
N THR A 48 -9.67 -5.87 5.44
CA THR A 48 -8.28 -6.25 5.23
C THR A 48 -7.38 -5.05 5.53
N GLY A 49 -6.36 -5.26 6.35
CA GLY A 49 -5.36 -4.26 6.71
C GLY A 49 -3.95 -4.73 6.40
N TRP A 50 -3.04 -3.77 6.38
CA TRP A 50 -1.60 -3.98 6.26
C TRP A 50 -0.88 -3.22 7.37
N TYR A 51 0.30 -3.70 7.74
CA TYR A 51 1.17 -2.96 8.64
C TYR A 51 1.83 -1.86 7.84
N ALA A 52 1.88 -0.65 8.41
CA ALA A 52 2.55 0.47 7.77
C ALA A 52 4.03 0.16 7.49
N ASP A 53 4.68 -0.58 8.38
CA ASP A 53 6.09 -0.97 8.27
C ASP A 53 6.38 -1.84 7.03
N ASP A 54 5.58 -2.89 6.82
CA ASP A 54 5.68 -3.75 5.64
C ASP A 54 5.45 -2.99 4.32
N VAL A 55 4.51 -2.03 4.33
CA VAL A 55 4.21 -1.22 3.14
C VAL A 55 5.33 -0.22 2.89
N ASP A 56 5.88 0.42 3.92
CA ASP A 56 7.02 1.32 3.79
C ASP A 56 8.25 0.58 3.24
N ALA A 57 8.55 -0.61 3.76
CA ALA A 57 9.62 -1.47 3.26
C ALA A 57 9.42 -1.86 1.78
N PHE A 58 8.17 -2.15 1.38
CA PHE A 58 7.83 -2.41 -0.02
C PHE A 58 8.04 -1.17 -0.90
N VAL A 59 7.60 0.01 -0.44
CA VAL A 59 7.78 1.28 -1.15
C VAL A 59 9.27 1.60 -1.27
N ALA A 60 10.06 1.44 -0.22
CA ALA A 60 11.51 1.61 -0.25
C ALA A 60 12.18 0.68 -1.27
N GLY A 61 11.73 -0.58 -1.35
CA GLY A 61 12.20 -1.53 -2.37
C GLY A 61 11.79 -1.17 -3.81
N CYS A 62 10.59 -0.61 -4.01
CA CYS A 62 10.12 -0.14 -5.32
C CYS A 62 10.71 1.22 -5.73
N ALA A 63 11.02 2.09 -4.77
CA ALA A 63 11.55 3.45 -4.97
C ALA A 63 12.92 3.46 -5.66
N ASN A 64 13.60 2.32 -5.75
CA ASN A 64 14.81 2.14 -6.55
C ASN A 64 14.56 2.26 -8.08
N SER A 65 13.37 2.66 -8.53
CA SER A 65 13.04 2.73 -9.97
C SER A 65 12.41 4.03 -10.47
N ASN A 66 12.14 5.05 -9.65
CA ASN A 66 11.72 6.36 -10.19
C ASN A 66 11.82 7.50 -9.15
N SER A 67 12.92 8.24 -9.20
CA SER A 67 12.94 9.65 -8.79
C SER A 67 12.34 10.47 -9.93
N VAL A 68 11.05 10.78 -9.86
CA VAL A 68 10.46 11.86 -10.66
C VAL A 68 9.81 12.85 -9.69
N GLY A 69 10.33 14.06 -9.76
CA GLY A 69 10.21 15.09 -8.73
C GLY A 69 8.78 15.52 -8.44
N SER A 70 8.59 15.96 -7.20
CA SER A 70 7.67 17.06 -6.94
C SER A 70 8.50 18.33 -6.90
N VAL A 71 8.26 19.17 -7.89
CA VAL A 71 8.53 20.62 -7.86
C VAL A 71 7.71 21.30 -6.79
#